data_AF-A0A2T4A5H7-F1
#
_entry.id   AF-A0A2T4A5H7-F1
#
_cell.length_a   1.000
_cell.length_b   1.000
_cell.length_c   1.000
_cell.angle_alpha   90.00
_cell.angle_beta   90.00
_cell.angle_gamma   90.00
#
_symmetry.space_group_name_H-M   'P 1'
#
loop_
_entity.id
_entity.type
_entity.pdbx_description
1 polymer ?
#
loop_
_entity_poly.entity_id
_entity_poly.type
_entity_poly.pdbx_seq_one_letter_code
_entity_poly.pdbx_strand_id
1 'polypeptide(L)'
;MQHTVATDYLGTEILHQLLRCPTIHKVVVLVSADNVRLGLDRVKRRAHLAGWWHPDDEQKVQVWQGNLAAESFGLDKDQRLPPLRKIQQRCKSRRHQSTMELL
;
A
#
# COMPACT_ATOMS: atom_id res chain seq x y z
N MET A 1 -2.72 12.87 -18.71
CA MET A 1 -2.12 11.58 -18.28
C MET A 1 -1.79 11.71 -16.80
N GLN A 2 -2.57 11.12 -15.90
CA GLN A 2 -2.35 11.25 -14.45
C GLN A 2 -1.53 10.02 -13.99
N HIS A 3 -0.29 10.24 -13.57
CA HIS A 3 0.55 9.20 -12.99
C HIS A 3 0.25 9.09 -11.51
N THR A 4 -0.14 7.91 -11.02
CA THR A 4 -0.14 7.64 -9.59
C THR A 4 1.27 7.24 -9.17
N VAL A 5 1.81 7.87 -8.12
CA VAL A 5 3.20 7.69 -7.67
C VAL A 5 3.55 6.20 -7.50
N ALA A 6 2.64 5.39 -6.93
CA ALA A 6 2.87 3.95 -6.74
C ALA A 6 3.09 3.14 -8.03
N THR A 7 2.75 3.68 -9.20
CA THR A 7 2.89 3.03 -10.51
C THR A 7 3.96 3.67 -11.40
N ASP A 8 4.67 4.67 -10.88
CA ASP A 8 5.87 5.21 -11.51
C ASP A 8 7.09 4.33 -11.20
N TYR A 9 8.26 4.72 -11.70
CA TYR A 9 9.49 3.95 -11.53
C TYR A 9 9.88 3.80 -10.05
N LEU A 10 9.75 4.87 -9.26
CA LEU A 10 10.09 4.86 -7.85
C LEU A 10 9.03 4.12 -7.03
N GLY A 11 7.75 4.38 -7.28
CA GLY A 11 6.66 3.72 -6.56
C GLY A 11 6.61 2.22 -6.80
N THR A 12 7.01 1.77 -7.98
CA THR A 12 7.19 0.34 -8.29
C THR A 12 8.26 -0.28 -7.40
N GLU A 13 9.40 0.40 -7.18
CA GLU A 13 10.47 -0.10 -6.32
C GLU A 13 10.11 -0.01 -4.82
N ILE A 14 9.46 1.08 -4.39
CA ILE A 14 8.93 1.18 -3.02
C ILE A 14 7.94 0.05 -2.75
N LEU A 15 7.03 -0.22 -3.68
CA LEU A 15 6.08 -1.31 -3.57
C LEU A 15 6.81 -2.67 -3.45
N HIS A 16 7.81 -2.91 -4.29
CA HIS A 16 8.62 -4.12 -4.24
C HIS A 16 9.24 -4.32 -2.85
N GLN A 17 9.90 -3.31 -2.29
CA GLN A 17 10.53 -3.39 -0.97
C GLN A 17 9.51 -3.65 0.15
N LEU A 18 8.34 -3.00 0.10
CA LEU A 18 7.27 -3.23 1.08
C LEU A 18 6.71 -4.66 1.00
N LEU A 19 6.61 -5.22 -0.21
CA LEU A 19 6.13 -6.58 -0.42
C LEU A 19 7.14 -7.63 0.08
N ARG A 20 8.44 -7.35 0.00
CA ARG A 20 9.50 -8.22 0.54
C ARG A 20 9.68 -8.09 2.06
N CYS A 21 9.17 -7.03 2.68
CA CYS A 21 9.25 -6.85 4.13
C CYS A 21 8.33 -7.85 4.87
N PRO A 22 8.85 -8.79 5.68
CA PRO A 22 8.06 -9.85 6.29
C PRO A 22 7.09 -9.36 7.38
N THR A 23 7.35 -8.19 7.97
CA THR A 23 6.48 -7.61 9.01
C THR A 23 5.24 -6.92 8.43
N ILE A 24 5.25 -6.63 7.13
CA ILE A 24 4.12 -6.03 6.42
C ILE A 24 3.20 -7.13 5.93
N HIS A 25 1.92 -7.04 6.30
CA HIS A 25 0.91 -8.06 5.95
C HIS A 25 0.03 -7.64 4.77
N LYS A 26 -0.15 -6.33 4.58
CA LYS A 26 -0.92 -5.77 3.48
C LYS A 26 -0.35 -4.43 3.08
N VAL A 27 -0.24 -4.19 1.77
CA VAL A 27 0.15 -2.90 1.20
C VAL A 27 -1.04 -2.37 0.40
N VAL A 28 -1.50 -1.18 0.77
CA VAL A 28 -2.57 -0.49 0.05
C VAL A 28 -1.94 0.36 -1.04
N VAL A 29 -2.33 0.11 -2.29
CA VAL A 29 -1.89 0.85 -3.46
C VAL A 29 -3.08 1.66 -3.98
N LEU A 30 -2.95 2.98 -3.93
CA LEU A 30 -3.91 3.87 -4.55
C LEU A 30 -3.66 3.86 -6.07
N VAL A 31 -4.71 3.66 -6.88
CA VAL A 31 -4.61 3.72 -8.34
C VAL A 31 -5.77 4.54 -8.89
N SER A 32 -5.46 5.48 -9.79
CA SER A 32 -6.47 6.16 -10.60
C SER A 32 -6.93 5.24 -11.73
N ALA A 33 -7.96 4.43 -11.47
CA ALA A 33 -8.54 3.49 -12.43
C ALA A 33 -10.06 3.41 -12.28
N ASP A 34 -10.76 2.97 -13.33
CA ASP A 34 -12.23 2.89 -13.37
C ASP A 34 -12.79 1.76 -12.52
N ASN A 35 -11.99 0.73 -12.24
CA ASN A 35 -12.29 -0.31 -11.26
C ASN A 35 -11.01 -0.88 -10.63
N VAL A 36 -11.20 -1.57 -9.49
CA VAL A 36 -10.11 -2.19 -8.70
C VAL A 36 -9.31 -3.20 -9.54
N ARG A 37 -9.96 -4.00 -10.38
CA ARG A 37 -9.30 -5.02 -11.21
C ARG A 37 -8.33 -4.37 -12.21
N LEU A 38 -8.77 -3.34 -12.92
CA LEU A 38 -7.92 -2.56 -13.83
C LEU A 38 -6.75 -1.89 -13.08
N GLY A 39 -6.99 -1.44 -11.84
CA GLY A 39 -5.92 -0.90 -11.00
C GLY A 39 -4.86 -1.95 -10.66
N LEU A 40 -5.29 -3.17 -10.30
CA LEU A 40 -4.38 -4.29 -10.03
C LEU A 40 -3.62 -4.72 -11.28
N ASP A 41 -4.29 -4.81 -12.43
CA ASP A 41 -3.64 -5.15 -13.70
C ASP A 41 -2.55 -4.13 -14.08
N ARG A 42 -2.76 -2.84 -13.78
CA ARG A 42 -1.74 -1.80 -13.98
C ARG A 42 -0.53 -2.00 -13.06
N VAL A 43 -0.76 -2.31 -11.78
CA VAL A 43 0.32 -2.61 -10.82
C VAL A 43 1.12 -3.82 -11.28
N LYS A 44 0.43 -4.92 -11.61
CA LYS A 44 1.04 -6.16 -12.13
C LYS A 44 1.87 -5.88 -13.38
N ARG A 45 1.30 -5.16 -14.36
CA ARG A 45 2.01 -4.82 -15.60
C ARG A 45 3.30 -4.07 -15.32
N ARG A 46 3.29 -3.07 -14.43
CA ARG A 46 4.49 -2.31 -14.06
C ARG A 46 5.53 -3.16 -13.33
N ALA A 47 5.09 -3.99 -12.40
CA ALA A 47 5.95 -4.89 -11.65
C ALA A 47 6.59 -5.98 -12.52
N HIS A 48 5.85 -6.50 -13.51
CA HIS A 48 6.37 -7.43 -14.51
C HIS A 48 7.41 -6.76 -15.41
N LEU A 49 7.14 -5.53 -15.88
CA LEU A 49 8.12 -4.76 -16.66
C LEU A 49 9.40 -4.46 -15.86
N ALA A 50 9.29 -4.30 -14.55
CA ALA A 50 10.42 -4.13 -13.64
C ALA A 50 11.06 -5.45 -13.16
N GLY A 51 10.53 -6.61 -13.58
CA GLY A 51 11.15 -7.92 -13.39
C GLY A 51 11.05 -8.52 -11.98
N TRP A 52 10.19 -8.01 -11.09
CA TRP A 52 10.15 -8.47 -9.69
C TRP A 52 8.84 -9.11 -9.22
N TRP A 53 7.77 -9.04 -10.03
CA TRP A 53 6.45 -9.55 -9.63
C TRP A 53 6.46 -11.06 -9.39
N HIS A 54 5.96 -11.47 -8.22
CA HIS A 54 5.69 -12.88 -7.89
C HIS A 54 4.18 -13.10 -7.73
N PRO A 55 3.59 -14.24 -8.15
CA PRO A 55 2.17 -14.50 -7.97
C PRO A 55 1.65 -14.31 -6.53
N ASP A 56 2.46 -14.67 -5.54
CA ASP A 56 2.09 -14.52 -4.11
C ASP A 56 1.96 -13.06 -3.66
N ASP A 57 2.55 -12.11 -4.40
CA ASP A 57 2.47 -10.68 -4.07
C ASP A 57 1.03 -10.16 -4.16
N GLU A 58 0.20 -10.77 -5.01
CA GLU A 58 -1.21 -10.40 -5.17
C GLU A 58 -2.00 -10.49 -3.87
N GLN A 59 -1.69 -11.47 -3.02
CA GLN A 59 -2.36 -11.65 -1.74
C GLN A 59 -2.02 -10.53 -0.74
N LYS A 60 -0.86 -9.90 -0.89
CA LYS A 60 -0.39 -8.82 -0.02
C LYS A 60 -0.77 -7.43 -0.54
N VAL A 61 -1.08 -7.29 -1.83
CA VAL A 61 -1.55 -6.04 -2.42
C VAL A 61 -3.05 -5.85 -2.20
N GLN A 62 -3.44 -4.63 -1.83
CA GLN A 62 -4.83 -4.17 -1.87
C GLN A 62 -4.90 -2.91 -2.72
N VAL A 63 -5.70 -2.93 -3.79
CA VAL A 63 -5.87 -1.77 -4.65
C VAL A 63 -7.06 -0.95 -4.16
N TRP A 64 -6.84 0.33 -3.92
CA TRP A 64 -7.90 1.30 -3.70
C TRP A 64 -7.99 2.22 -4.90
N GLN A 65 -9.22 2.44 -5.37
CA GLN A 65 -9.46 3.46 -6.38
C GLN A 65 -9.37 4.82 -5.73
N GLY A 66 -8.59 5.71 -6.32
CA GLY A 66 -8.55 7.07 -5.82
C GLY A 66 -7.85 8.03 -6.77
N ASN A 67 -8.11 9.30 -6.50
CA ASN A 67 -7.52 10.40 -7.21
C ASN A 67 -6.88 11.34 -6.20
N LEU A 68 -5.57 11.56 -6.32
CA LEU A 68 -4.82 12.45 -5.43
C LEU A 68 -5.33 13.91 -5.46
N ALA A 69 -5.95 14.32 -6.56
CA ALA A 69 -6.51 15.67 -6.73
C ALA A 69 -7.92 15.82 -6.14
N ALA A 70 -8.58 14.72 -5.75
CA ALA A 70 -9.90 14.76 -5.15
C ALA A 70 -9.81 14.91 -3.62
N GLU A 71 -10.81 15.56 -3.03
CA GLU A 71 -10.92 15.64 -1.58
C GLU A 71 -10.93 14.24 -0.97
N SER A 72 -10.15 14.05 0.10
CA SER A 72 -9.94 12.73 0.72
C SER A 72 -9.46 11.63 -0.25
N PHE A 73 -8.70 12.00 -1.27
CA PHE A 73 -8.13 11.10 -2.27
C PHE A 73 -9.18 10.32 -3.09
N GLY A 74 -10.45 10.74 -3.08
CA GLY A 74 -11.56 10.02 -3.70
C GLY A 74 -11.98 8.73 -2.98
N LEU A 75 -11.55 8.54 -1.73
CA LEU A 75 -11.83 7.35 -0.94
C LEU A 75 -13.14 7.46 -0.15
N ASP A 76 -13.86 6.34 -0.08
CA ASP A 76 -15.03 6.20 0.79
C ASP A 76 -14.62 6.21 2.28
N LYS A 77 -15.53 6.58 3.18
CA LYS A 77 -15.29 6.71 4.62
C LYS A 77 -14.75 5.42 5.24
N ASP A 78 -15.21 4.27 4.76
CA ASP A 78 -14.77 2.95 5.25
C ASP A 78 -13.38 2.54 4.74
N GLN A 79 -12.91 3.19 3.67
CA GLN A 79 -11.54 3.05 3.16
C GLN A 79 -10.60 4.05 3.84
N ARG A 80 -11.08 4.97 4.66
CA ARG A 80 -10.18 5.92 5.32
C ARG A 80 -9.48 5.24 6.48
N LEU A 81 -8.15 5.30 6.48
CA LEU A 81 -7.38 4.97 7.66
C LEU A 81 -7.89 5.81 8.84
N PRO A 82 -7.98 5.23 10.06
CA PRO A 82 -8.35 6.01 11.22
C PRO A 82 -7.37 7.17 11.41
N PRO A 83 -7.80 8.30 12.01
CA PRO A 83 -6.95 9.47 12.20
C PRO A 83 -5.59 9.09 12.77
N LEU A 84 -4.49 9.59 12.16
CA LEU A 84 -3.10 9.24 12.50
C LEU A 84 -2.77 9.39 14.00
N ARG A 85 -3.55 10.19 14.75
CA ARG A 85 -3.48 10.29 16.22
C ARG A 85 -3.61 8.93 16.91
N LYS A 86 -4.48 8.04 16.42
CA LYS A 86 -4.68 6.69 16.99
C LYS A 86 -3.56 5.72 16.59
N ILE A 87 -2.99 5.86 15.38
CA ILE A 87 -1.90 5.00 14.88
C ILE A 87 -0.59 5.29 15.63
N GLN A 88 -0.27 6.56 15.90
CA GLN A 88 0.91 6.93 16.70
C GLN A 88 0.86 6.37 18.13
N GLN A 89 -0.31 6.38 18.77
CA GLN A 89 -0.49 5.83 20.11
C GLN A 89 -0.30 4.30 20.14
N ARG A 90 -0.82 3.60 19.13
CA ARG A 90 -0.71 2.13 19.01
C ARG A 90 0.72 1.68 18.70
N CYS A 91 1.45 2.41 17.88
CA CYS A 91 2.89 2.16 17.61
C CYS A 91 3.77 2.47 18.83
N LYS A 92 3.44 3.50 19.64
CA LYS A 92 4.14 3.78 20.91
C LYS A 92 3.93 2.66 21.94
N SER A 93 2.69 2.17 22.08
CA SER A 93 2.36 1.09 23.02
C SER A 93 3.06 -0.24 22.69
N ARG A 94 3.14 -0.65 21.41
CA ARG A 94 3.87 -1.86 21.01
C ARG A 94 5.39 -1.75 21.18
N ARG A 95 5.94 -0.53 21.12
CA ARG A 95 7.38 -0.31 21.32
C ARG A 95 7.82 -0.49 22.78
N HIS A 96 6.89 -0.46 23.75
CA HIS A 96 7.19 -0.72 25.16
C HIS A 96 7.03 -2.20 25.56
N GLN A 97 6.22 -2.99 24.84
CA GLN A 97 6.07 -4.43 25.14
C GLN A 97 7.20 -5.30 24.58
N SER A 98 7.88 -4.87 23.52
CA SER A 98 8.94 -5.67 22.90
C SER A 98 10.27 -5.70 23.69
N THR A 99 10.35 -5.02 24.85
CA THR A 99 11.56 -5.00 25.69
C THR A 99 11.43 -5.83 26.98
N MET A 100 10.32 -6.58 27.17
CA MET A 100 10.10 -7.44 28.36
C MET A 100 9.77 -8.91 28.02
N GLU A 101 10.26 -9.44 26.89
CA GLU A 101 10.29 -10.89 26.62
C GLU A 101 11.74 -11.38 26.39
N LEU A 102 12.68 -10.92 27.22
CA LEU A 102 14.06 -11.45 27.26
C LEU A 102 14.66 -11.48 28.68
N LEU A 103 13.82 -11.60 29.71
CA LEU A 103 14.20 -12.00 31.07
C LEU A 103 13.13 -12.96 31.61
#